data_AF-A0A0W0R6J5-F1
#
_entry.id   AF-A0A0W0R6J5-F1
#
_cell.length_a   1.000
_cell.length_b   1.000
_cell.length_c   1.000
_cell.angle_alpha   90.00
_cell.angle_beta   90.00
_cell.angle_gamma   90.00
#
_symmetry.space_group_name_H-M   'P 1'
#
loop_
_entity.id
_entity.type
_entity.pdbx_description
1 polymer ?
#
loop_
_entity_poly.entity_id
_entity_poly.type
_entity_poly.pdbx_seq_one_letter_code
_entity_poly.pdbx_strand_id
1 'polypeptide(L)'
;MKKTQGLMLYSVRHIIAFLCATLGFFIIKHITLLLYIKPYQPLDTLKLVQILWGSTSVFLQLIVIFNFFIKPLFIYFFVLFLFYYLKNKNS
;
A
#
# COMPACT_ATOMS: atom_id res chain seq x y z
N MET A 1 19.39 -8.39 28.86
CA MET A 1 19.51 -7.41 27.75
C MET A 1 19.12 -7.94 26.35
N LYS A 2 18.89 -9.25 26.13
CA LYS A 2 18.53 -9.80 24.80
C LYS A 2 17.07 -9.55 24.34
N LYS A 3 16.11 -9.38 25.27
CA LYS A 3 14.69 -9.16 24.93
C LYS A 3 14.44 -7.81 24.22
N THR A 4 15.18 -6.76 24.58
CA THR A 4 14.99 -5.41 24.03
C THR A 4 15.44 -5.31 22.56
N GLN A 5 16.49 -6.04 22.16
CA GLN A 5 16.97 -6.06 20.78
C GLN A 5 15.97 -6.76 19.82
N GLY A 6 15.30 -7.82 20.28
CA GLY A 6 14.26 -8.48 19.50
C GLY A 6 13.05 -7.59 19.23
N LEU A 7 12.69 -6.74 20.20
CA LEU A 7 11.55 -5.82 20.10
C LEU A 7 11.86 -4.64 19.17
N MET A 8 13.08 -4.08 19.25
CA MET A 8 13.54 -3.06 18.30
C MET A 8 13.58 -3.58 16.86
N LEU A 9 14.15 -4.77 16.63
CA LEU A 9 14.20 -5.37 15.28
C LEU A 9 12.80 -5.67 14.74
N TYR A 10 11.86 -6.05 15.60
CA TYR A 10 10.46 -6.26 15.22
C TYR A 10 9.79 -4.95 14.79
N SER A 11 9.95 -3.89 15.57
CA SER A 11 9.42 -2.56 15.23
C SER A 11 10.01 -2.00 13.94
N VAL A 12 11.32 -2.17 13.71
CA VAL A 12 11.99 -1.72 12.47
C VAL A 12 11.42 -2.44 11.23
N ARG A 13 11.12 -3.74 11.32
CA ARG A 13 10.49 -4.48 10.21
C ARG A 13 9.13 -3.92 9.85
N HIS A 14 8.32 -3.56 10.85
CA HIS A 14 7.02 -2.93 10.65
C HIS A 14 7.15 -1.53 10.06
N ILE A 15 8.13 -0.74 10.50
CA ILE A 15 8.41 0.59 9.94
C ILE A 15 8.79 0.47 8.45
N ILE A 16 9.65 -0.48 8.08
CA ILE A 16 10.04 -0.71 6.69
C ILE A 16 8.83 -1.17 5.86
N ALA A 17 8.02 -2.10 6.38
CA ALA A 17 6.79 -2.55 5.72
C ALA A 17 5.81 -1.39 5.51
N PHE A 18 5.66 -0.51 6.51
CA PHE A 18 4.80 0.67 6.43
C PHE A 18 5.29 1.70 5.41
N LEU A 19 6.60 1.97 5.38
CA LEU A 19 7.20 2.84 4.37
C LEU A 19 7.02 2.27 2.97
N CYS A 20 7.22 0.97 2.78
CA CYS A 20 7.03 0.30 1.50
C CYS A 20 5.56 0.33 1.03
N ALA A 21 4.61 0.09 1.95
CA ALA A 21 3.19 0.21 1.66
C ALA A 21 2.78 1.66 1.31
N THR A 22 3.36 2.66 1.99
CA THR A 22 3.11 4.08 1.72
C THR A 22 3.65 4.50 0.34
N LEU A 23 4.84 4.04 -0.03
CA LEU A 23 5.41 4.27 -1.36
C LEU A 23 4.57 3.59 -2.46
N GLY A 24 4.17 2.34 -2.24
CA GLY A 24 3.29 1.61 -3.16
C GLY A 24 1.96 2.34 -3.36
N PHE A 25 1.35 2.83 -2.29
CA PHE A 25 0.15 3.63 -2.33
C PHE A 25 0.33 4.91 -3.16
N PHE A 26 1.46 5.61 -3.01
CA PHE A 26 1.75 6.84 -3.75
C PHE A 26 1.89 6.60 -5.27
N ILE A 27 2.58 5.52 -5.66
CA ILE A 27 2.73 5.12 -7.06
C ILE A 27 1.37 4.78 -7.67
N ILE A 28 0.57 3.99 -6.95
CA ILE A 28 -0.76 3.58 -7.41
C ILE A 28 -1.69 4.77 -7.56
N LYS A 29 -1.66 5.72 -6.61
CA LYS A 29 -2.39 7.00 -6.73
C LYS A 29 -2.02 7.69 -8.03
N HIS A 30 -0.72 7.82 -8.29
CA HIS A 30 -0.23 8.56 -9.44
C HIS A 30 -0.65 7.93 -10.77
N ILE A 31 -0.54 6.60 -10.87
CA ILE A 31 -0.97 5.82 -12.04
C ILE A 31 -2.50 5.92 -12.24
N THR A 32 -3.28 5.83 -11.16
CA THR A 32 -4.75 5.91 -11.25
C THR A 32 -5.20 7.29 -11.72
N LEU A 33 -4.56 8.36 -11.24
CA LEU A 33 -4.84 9.72 -11.69
C LEU A 33 -4.53 9.87 -13.19
N LEU A 34 -3.40 9.31 -13.64
CA LEU A 34 -2.96 9.39 -15.03
C LEU A 34 -3.86 8.60 -16.01
N LEU A 35 -4.43 7.47 -15.56
CA LEU A 35 -5.30 6.62 -16.38
C LEU A 35 -6.76 7.10 -16.43
N TYR A 36 -7.31 7.60 -15.32
CA TYR A 36 -8.76 7.75 -15.18
C TYR A 36 -9.26 9.18 -15.05
N ILE A 37 -8.41 10.16 -14.73
CA ILE A 37 -8.84 11.55 -14.54
C ILE A 37 -8.17 12.47 -15.57
N LYS A 38 -8.94 12.88 -16.57
CA LYS A 38 -8.68 14.08 -17.38
C LYS A 38 -9.65 15.18 -16.93
N PRO A 39 -9.20 16.45 -16.74
CA PRO A 39 -7.84 16.96 -16.85
C PRO A 39 -7.01 16.62 -15.60
N TYR A 40 -5.69 16.46 -15.77
CA TYR A 40 -4.71 16.04 -14.75
C TYR A 40 -4.58 17.06 -13.60
N GLN A 41 -5.64 17.26 -12.84
CA GLN A 41 -5.61 18.14 -11.69
C GLN A 41 -5.01 17.39 -10.50
N PRO A 42 -4.21 18.08 -9.66
CA PRO A 42 -3.72 17.52 -8.42
C PRO A 42 -4.92 17.32 -7.48
N LEU A 43 -5.52 16.13 -7.56
CA LEU A 43 -6.68 15.77 -6.76
C LEU A 43 -6.22 15.02 -5.50
N ASP A 44 -6.79 15.41 -4.37
CA ASP A 44 -6.62 14.69 -3.11
C ASP A 44 -7.07 13.23 -3.26
N THR A 45 -6.40 12.32 -2.56
CA THR A 45 -6.71 10.89 -2.59
C THR A 45 -8.15 10.59 -2.22
N LEU A 46 -8.69 11.30 -1.22
CA LEU A 46 -10.09 11.16 -0.80
C LEU A 46 -11.05 11.62 -1.90
N LYS A 47 -10.76 12.73 -2.57
CA LYS A 47 -11.57 13.23 -3.69
C LYS A 47 -11.50 12.31 -4.89
N LEU A 48 -10.32 11.76 -5.19
CA LEU A 48 -10.10 10.78 -6.26
C LEU A 48 -10.94 9.52 -6.02
N VAL A 49 -10.89 8.98 -4.79
CA VAL A 49 -11.70 7.82 -4.39
C VAL A 49 -13.19 8.16 -4.46
N GLN A 50 -13.63 9.33 -3.97
CA GLN A 50 -15.03 9.74 -4.05
C GLN A 50 -15.55 9.86 -5.48
N ILE A 51 -14.76 10.42 -6.40
CA ILE A 51 -15.14 10.56 -7.82
C ILE A 51 -15.19 9.20 -8.51
N LEU A 52 -14.18 8.36 -8.29
CA LEU A 52 -14.15 7.01 -8.86
C LEU A 52 -15.25 6.12 -8.26
N TRP A 53 -15.60 6.30 -6.99
CA TRP A 53 -16.66 5.57 -6.30
C TRP A 53 -18.06 6.04 -6.68
N GLY A 54 -18.23 7.36 -6.84
CA GLY A 54 -19.47 7.98 -7.30
C GLY A 54 -19.74 7.78 -8.79
N SER A 55 -18.77 7.25 -9.54
CA SER A 55 -19.00 6.80 -10.92
C SER A 55 -20.03 5.67 -10.94
N THR A 56 -20.98 5.72 -11.87
CA THR A 56 -21.98 4.65 -12.10
C THR A 56 -21.38 3.35 -12.64
N SER A 57 -20.09 3.36 -13.03
CA SER A 57 -19.42 2.16 -13.53
C SER A 57 -18.82 1.33 -12.37
N VAL A 58 -19.33 0.10 -12.21
CA VAL A 58 -18.83 -0.90 -11.25
C VAL A 58 -17.35 -1.21 -11.50
N PHE A 59 -16.90 -1.11 -12.75
CA PHE A 59 -15.50 -1.29 -13.13
C PHE A 59 -14.55 -0.32 -12.42
N LEU A 60 -14.90 0.97 -12.36
CA LEU A 60 -14.06 1.98 -11.69
C LEU A 60 -14.05 1.79 -10.17
N GLN A 61 -15.19 1.42 -9.56
CA GLN A 61 -15.27 1.08 -8.14
C GLN A 61 -14.37 -0.12 -7.80
N LEU A 62 -14.39 -1.16 -8.65
CA LEU A 62 -13.56 -2.35 -8.47
C LEU A 62 -12.07 -2.01 -8.59
N ILE A 63 -11.70 -1.18 -9.57
CA ILE A 63 -10.32 -0.67 -9.71
C ILE A 63 -9.88 0.07 -8.44
N VAL A 64 -10.73 0.90 -7.84
CA VAL A 64 -10.41 1.58 -6.57
C VAL A 64 -10.15 0.57 -5.46
N ILE A 65 -11.02 -0.43 -5.27
CA ILE A 65 -10.84 -1.45 -4.23
C ILE A 65 -9.52 -2.20 -4.43
N PHE A 66 -9.27 -2.71 -5.64
CA PHE A 66 -8.08 -3.49 -5.92
C PHE A 66 -6.79 -2.66 -5.81
N ASN A 67 -6.79 -1.42 -6.31
CA ASN A 67 -5.60 -0.58 -6.30
C ASN A 67 -5.34 0.09 -4.94
N PHE A 68 -6.36 0.65 -4.29
CA PHE A 68 -6.15 1.42 -3.04
C PHE A 68 -6.16 0.55 -1.78
N PHE A 69 -6.85 -0.60 -1.79
CA PHE A 69 -6.91 -1.48 -0.61
C PHE A 69 -6.07 -2.73 -0.80
N ILE A 70 -6.31 -3.50 -1.87
CA ILE A 70 -5.67 -4.83 -2.01
C ILE A 70 -4.17 -4.71 -2.24
N LYS A 71 -3.70 -3.79 -3.10
CA LYS A 71 -2.27 -3.67 -3.40
C LYS A 71 -1.41 -3.21 -2.21
N PRO A 72 -1.75 -2.15 -1.46
CA PRO A 72 -0.96 -1.77 -0.28
C PRO A 72 -0.96 -2.86 0.80
N LEU A 73 -2.11 -3.52 0.99
CA LEU A 73 -2.25 -4.63 1.92
C LEU A 73 -1.37 -5.83 1.48
N PHE A 74 -1.35 -6.14 0.19
CA PHE A 74 -0.48 -7.16 -0.38
C PHE A 74 1.01 -6.84 -0.17
N ILE A 75 1.44 -5.60 -0.42
CA ILE A 75 2.83 -5.16 -0.19
C ILE A 75 3.21 -5.31 1.28
N TYR A 76 2.32 -4.91 2.20
CA TYR A 76 2.56 -5.05 3.64
C TYR A 76 2.75 -6.51 4.06
N PHE A 77 1.83 -7.39 3.66
CA PHE A 77 1.92 -8.83 3.96
C PHE A 77 3.13 -9.48 3.29
N PHE A 78 3.46 -9.09 2.06
CA PHE A 78 4.62 -9.61 1.33
C PHE A 78 5.93 -9.27 2.04
N VAL A 79 6.11 -8.01 2.49
CA VAL A 79 7.32 -7.61 3.22
C VAL A 79 7.43 -8.35 4.55
N LEU A 80 6.32 -8.51 5.29
CA LEU A 80 6.27 -9.31 6.51
C LEU A 80 6.66 -10.77 6.27
N PHE A 81 6.10 -11.38 5.23
CA PHE A 81 6.40 -12.75 4.83
C PHE A 81 7.89 -12.90 4.47
N LEU A 82 8.46 -11.96 3.71
CA LEU A 82 9.87 -11.94 3.36
C LEU A 82 10.76 -11.91 4.60
N PHE A 83 10.45 -11.04 5.57
CA PHE A 83 11.18 -10.95 6.84
C PHE A 83 11.03 -12.20 7.70
N TYR A 84 9.89 -12.87 7.67
CA TYR A 84 9.67 -14.14 8.34
C TYR A 84 10.50 -15.26 7.69
N TYR A 85 10.44 -15.36 6.36
CA TYR A 85 11.19 -16.35 5.58
C TYR A 85 12.71 -16.21 5.79
N LEU A 86 13.23 -14.99 5.71
CA LEU A 86 14.66 -14.71 5.96
C LEU A 86 15.08 -15.05 7.39
N LYS A 87 14.21 -14.80 8.39
CA LYS A 87 14.49 -15.20 9.77
C LYS A 87 14.58 -16.73 9.91
N ASN A 88 13.68 -17.47 9.25
CA ASN A 88 13.64 -18.93 9.34
C ASN A 88 14.83 -19.59 8.62
N LYS A 89 15.36 -18.95 7.57
CA LYS A 89 16.54 -19.44 6.85
C LYS A 89 17.86 -19.18 7.59
N ASN A 90 17.92 -18.15 8.43
CA ASN A 90 19.11 -17.77 9.21
C ASN A 90 19.10 -18.30 10.66
N SER A 91 18.15 -19.19 11.00
CA SER A 91 18.07 -19.87 12.30
C SER A 91 18.40 -21.34 12.15
#